data_AF-A0A839NFP0-F1
#
_entry.id   AF-A0A839NFP0-F1
#
_cell.length_a   1.000
_cell.length_b   1.000
_cell.length_c   1.000
_cell.angle_alpha   90.00
_cell.angle_beta   90.00
_cell.angle_gamma   90.00
#
_symmetry.space_group_name_H-M   'P 1'
#
loop_
_entity.id
_entity.type
_entity.pdbx_description
1 polymer ?
#
loop_
_entity_poly.entity_id
_entity_poly.type
_entity_poly.pdbx_seq_one_letter_code
_entity_poly.pdbx_strand_id
1 'polypeptide(L)'
;MTITLIIIFILFLVLVFVLVDRMLEVLKQQQYHDAIQEDRFMKIVDIIFNDFFEWKRWRKYLSVGIIILITVFGLGFLFVQYSLPRVPALPELSIDHGDTTLLKRGKYLVEHVAICTDCHSPRDVSRYSWPVVPGQEGAGGPFLSQKAGFDFPGESFTPNVTPAGAVGGWSDEELYRLLTSGIRKDGSTVNHAMPFEAFGQADPEDLKAIIVYLRTLKPIDNQPAGETSIDFFYQLTNKLIPRKPNPIYLSSLKNAVDSGRYLVTIAACNDCHTPKKWDDSFDMERAFMGGLEFPMPTGGFTHSANLTPDESGLGDWNEDTFVNRFRSFRDSTALYTVAQNSVNSLMPWSAYRNMTDVDLKSIYAYLTTLKPIYNPVVKFTKQSLKTKNRSKTDG
;
A
#
# COMPACT_ATOMS: atom_id res chain seq x y z
N MET A 1 17.75 -18.18 -7.68
CA MET A 1 17.88 -19.01 -6.47
C MET A 1 17.47 -18.15 -5.29
N THR A 2 16.26 -18.35 -4.78
CA THR A 2 15.59 -17.46 -3.81
C THR A 2 16.17 -17.61 -2.41
N ILE A 3 16.09 -16.55 -1.60
CA ILE A 3 16.51 -16.53 -0.18
C ILE A 3 15.91 -17.72 0.59
N THR A 4 14.71 -18.16 0.22
CA THR A 4 14.03 -19.36 0.73
C THR A 4 14.88 -20.63 0.58
N LEU A 5 15.55 -20.84 -0.55
CA LEU A 5 16.43 -22.00 -0.77
C LEU A 5 17.66 -21.96 0.14
N ILE A 6 18.19 -20.77 0.42
CA ILE A 6 19.32 -20.59 1.34
C ILE A 6 18.88 -20.90 2.77
N ILE A 7 17.72 -20.41 3.19
CA ILE A 7 17.17 -20.68 4.53
C ILE A 7 16.86 -22.18 4.69
N ILE A 8 16.24 -22.82 3.69
CA ILE A 8 15.97 -24.27 3.70
C ILE A 8 17.28 -25.06 3.80
N PHE A 9 18.32 -24.65 3.06
CA PHE A 9 19.63 -25.29 3.12
C PHE A 9 20.29 -25.13 4.51
N ILE A 10 20.19 -23.96 5.13
CA ILE A 10 20.71 -23.71 6.49
C ILE A 10 19.93 -24.55 7.52
N LEU A 11 18.60 -24.58 7.44
CA LEU A 11 17.76 -25.39 8.34
C LEU A 11 18.03 -26.89 8.16
N PHE A 12 18.26 -27.35 6.93
CA PHE A 12 18.66 -28.73 6.65
C PHE A 12 20.00 -29.06 7.29
N LEU A 13 20.99 -28.17 7.20
CA LEU A 13 22.29 -28.35 7.87
C LEU A 13 22.16 -28.40 9.40
N VAL A 14 21.31 -27.56 9.99
CA VAL A 14 21.03 -27.58 11.44
C VAL A 14 20.31 -28.86 11.85
N LEU A 15 19.34 -29.35 11.05
CA LEU A 15 18.65 -30.61 11.32
C LEU A 15 19.60 -31.82 11.23
N VAL A 16 20.45 -31.87 10.20
CA VAL A 16 21.49 -32.88 10.07
C VAL A 16 22.43 -32.82 11.26
N PHE A 17 22.80 -31.62 11.72
CA PHE A 17 23.63 -31.43 12.90
C PHE A 17 22.99 -32.01 14.17
N VAL A 18 21.71 -31.67 14.45
CA VAL A 18 20.99 -32.19 15.62
C VAL A 18 20.79 -33.71 15.55
N LEU A 19 20.52 -34.25 14.36
CA LEU A 19 20.39 -35.70 14.16
C LEU A 19 21.72 -36.43 14.39
N VAL A 20 22.82 -35.90 13.87
CA VAL A 20 24.16 -36.47 14.07
C VAL A 20 24.56 -36.39 15.54
N ASP A 21 24.35 -35.26 16.21
CA ASP A 21 24.64 -35.08 17.64
C ASP A 21 23.85 -36.06 18.50
N ARG A 22 22.54 -36.20 18.24
CA ARG A 22 21.68 -37.14 18.96
C ARG A 22 22.03 -38.60 18.67
N MET A 23 22.43 -38.94 17.44
CA MET A 23 22.93 -40.27 17.11
C MET A 23 24.24 -40.57 17.86
N LEU A 24 25.16 -39.61 17.94
CA LEU A 24 26.40 -39.74 18.70
C LEU A 24 26.15 -39.89 20.20
N GLU A 25 25.14 -39.20 20.74
CA GLU A 25 24.74 -39.31 22.14
C GLU A 25 24.10 -40.66 22.46
N VAL A 26 23.28 -41.20 21.56
CA VAL A 26 22.73 -42.57 21.66
C VAL A 26 23.83 -43.63 21.59
N LEU A 27 24.81 -43.45 20.69
CA LEU A 27 25.99 -44.33 20.60
C LEU A 27 26.86 -44.30 21.86
N LYS A 28 26.83 -43.20 22.63
CA LYS A 28 27.52 -43.09 23.94
C LYS A 28 26.75 -43.74 25.09
N GLN A 29 25.42 -43.87 25.00
CA GLN A 29 24.60 -44.48 26.06
C GLN A 29 24.46 -46.00 25.93
N GLN A 30 24.56 -46.56 24.72
CA GLN A 30 24.63 -48.01 24.54
C GLN A 30 26.07 -48.52 24.77
N GLN A 31 26.20 -49.69 25.40
CA GLN A 31 27.46 -50.36 25.73
C GLN A 31 28.29 -50.78 24.49
N TYR A 32 28.68 -49.83 23.65
CA TYR A 32 29.66 -50.00 22.56
C TYR A 32 31.05 -49.51 22.98
N HIS A 33 31.35 -49.57 24.28
CA HIS A 33 32.62 -49.09 24.83
C HIS A 33 33.84 -49.83 24.26
N ASP A 34 33.68 -51.09 23.86
CA ASP A 34 34.82 -51.93 23.45
C ASP A 34 34.90 -52.22 21.94
N ALA A 35 33.81 -52.01 21.18
CA ALA A 35 33.77 -52.34 19.75
C ALA A 35 34.17 -51.19 18.81
N ILE A 36 34.19 -49.96 19.32
CA ILE A 36 34.32 -48.74 18.50
C ILE A 36 35.65 -48.01 18.78
N GLN A 37 36.36 -48.33 19.88
CA GLN A 37 37.64 -47.70 20.21
C GLN A 37 38.85 -48.25 19.42
N GLU A 38 38.74 -49.43 18.80
CA GLU A 38 39.85 -50.03 18.04
C GLU A 38 39.76 -49.87 16.52
N ASP A 39 38.63 -49.42 15.97
CA ASP A 39 38.56 -49.25 14.53
C ASP A 39 39.20 -47.92 14.14
N ARG A 40 40.21 -47.98 13.25
CA ARG A 40 40.92 -46.82 12.71
C ARG A 40 39.94 -45.76 12.20
N PHE A 41 38.75 -46.18 11.79
CA PHE A 41 37.62 -45.32 11.41
C PHE A 41 37.26 -44.27 12.46
N MET A 42 37.13 -44.61 13.75
CA MET A 42 36.68 -43.65 14.77
C MET A 42 37.76 -42.67 15.18
N LYS A 43 39.03 -43.09 15.20
CA LYS A 43 40.16 -42.15 15.30
C LYS A 43 40.24 -41.23 14.10
N ILE A 44 39.97 -41.72 12.89
CA ILE A 44 39.92 -40.88 11.68
C ILE A 44 38.73 -39.92 11.75
N VAL A 45 37.55 -40.36 12.21
CA VAL A 45 36.39 -39.50 12.41
C VAL A 45 36.67 -38.46 13.48
N ASP A 46 37.27 -38.81 14.62
CA ASP A 46 37.65 -37.85 15.68
C ASP A 46 38.76 -36.89 15.23
N ILE A 47 39.73 -37.33 14.43
CA ILE A 47 40.74 -36.45 13.84
C ILE A 47 40.08 -35.54 12.83
N ILE A 48 39.22 -36.05 11.93
CA ILE A 48 38.49 -35.22 10.97
C ILE A 48 37.57 -34.25 11.72
N PHE A 49 36.82 -34.68 12.74
CA PHE A 49 35.93 -33.83 13.52
C PHE A 49 36.68 -32.81 14.35
N ASN A 50 37.73 -33.18 15.10
CA ASN A 50 38.50 -32.21 15.88
C ASN A 50 39.28 -31.24 14.98
N ASP A 51 39.86 -31.72 13.87
CA ASP A 51 40.66 -30.89 12.97
C ASP A 51 39.79 -30.03 12.02
N PHE A 52 38.55 -30.48 11.74
CA PHE A 52 37.49 -29.71 11.07
C PHE A 52 36.74 -28.79 12.04
N PHE A 53 36.57 -29.11 13.32
CA PHE A 53 35.90 -28.25 14.32
C PHE A 53 36.88 -27.55 15.27
N GLU A 54 38.18 -27.51 14.97
CA GLU A 54 39.11 -26.62 15.66
C GLU A 54 38.62 -25.18 15.44
N TRP A 55 37.84 -24.68 16.40
CA TRP A 55 37.19 -23.37 16.34
C TRP A 55 38.19 -22.25 16.02
N LYS A 56 39.47 -22.43 16.39
CA LYS A 56 40.58 -21.54 16.01
C LYS A 56 40.79 -21.40 14.50
N ARG A 57 40.60 -22.47 13.71
CA ARG A 57 40.75 -22.47 12.24
C ARG A 57 39.60 -21.73 11.58
N TRP A 58 38.36 -22.01 11.98
CA TRP A 58 37.17 -21.40 11.39
C TRP A 58 36.86 -20.01 11.92
N ARG A 59 37.27 -19.65 13.14
CA ARG A 59 37.03 -18.32 13.69
C ARG A 59 37.56 -17.23 12.78
N LYS A 60 38.71 -17.42 12.12
CA LYS A 60 39.23 -16.43 11.15
C LYS A 60 38.31 -16.31 9.92
N TYR A 61 37.88 -17.42 9.34
CA TYR A 61 36.98 -17.41 8.18
C TYR A 61 35.58 -16.90 8.52
N LEU A 62 35.04 -17.25 9.70
CA LEU A 62 33.77 -16.75 10.20
C LEU A 62 33.86 -15.25 10.51
N SER A 63 34.95 -14.79 11.14
CA SER A 63 35.18 -13.36 11.36
C SER A 63 35.33 -12.60 10.05
N VAL A 64 36.07 -13.13 9.07
CA VAL A 64 36.17 -12.54 7.73
C VAL A 64 34.80 -12.54 7.04
N GLY A 65 34.03 -13.63 7.13
CA GLY A 65 32.68 -13.73 6.59
C GLY A 65 31.73 -12.71 7.21
N ILE A 66 31.77 -12.54 8.53
CA ILE A 66 31.00 -11.51 9.25
C ILE A 66 31.44 -10.11 8.83
N ILE A 67 32.74 -9.83 8.72
CA ILE A 67 33.26 -8.53 8.27
C ILE A 67 32.81 -8.24 6.83
N ILE A 68 32.90 -9.22 5.93
CA ILE A 68 32.43 -9.09 4.55
C ILE A 68 30.92 -8.81 4.55
N LEU A 69 30.14 -9.56 5.32
CA LEU A 69 28.70 -9.37 5.42
C LEU A 69 28.36 -7.96 5.94
N ILE A 70 28.97 -7.53 7.04
CA ILE A 70 28.82 -6.16 7.58
C ILE A 70 29.23 -5.11 6.55
N THR A 71 30.33 -5.34 5.81
CA THR A 71 30.80 -4.41 4.78
C THR A 71 29.82 -4.33 3.63
N VAL A 72 29.30 -5.46 3.14
CA VAL A 72 28.30 -5.52 2.06
C VAL A 72 27.00 -4.86 2.50
N PHE A 73 26.51 -5.16 3.70
CA PHE A 73 25.33 -4.51 4.25
C PHE A 73 25.54 -3.01 4.48
N GLY A 74 26.72 -2.61 4.98
CA GLY A 74 27.09 -1.21 5.19
C GLY A 74 27.19 -0.43 3.89
N LEU A 75 27.87 -0.97 2.88
CA LEU A 75 27.94 -0.38 1.54
C LEU A 75 26.56 -0.34 0.88
N GLY A 76 25.75 -1.39 1.01
CA GLY A 76 24.36 -1.42 0.55
C GLY A 76 23.51 -0.35 1.22
N PHE A 77 23.65 -0.18 2.53
CA PHE A 77 22.98 0.86 3.30
C PHE A 77 23.40 2.26 2.83
N LEU A 78 24.70 2.53 2.72
CA LEU A 78 25.21 3.81 2.20
C LEU A 78 24.71 4.07 0.78
N PHE A 79 24.68 3.05 -0.07
CA PHE A 79 24.14 3.17 -1.41
C PHE A 79 22.65 3.53 -1.41
N VAL A 80 21.80 2.85 -0.62
CA VAL A 80 20.38 3.21 -0.52
C VAL A 80 20.21 4.61 0.06
N GLN A 81 21.04 4.99 1.05
CA GLN A 81 20.94 6.27 1.71
C GLN A 81 21.30 7.45 0.81
N TYR A 82 22.36 7.30 0.00
CA TYR A 82 22.96 8.40 -0.76
C TYR A 82 22.75 8.33 -2.27
N SER A 83 22.35 7.18 -2.84
CA SER A 83 22.17 7.01 -4.29
C SER A 83 20.71 6.83 -4.73
N LEU A 84 19.77 6.72 -3.80
CA LEU A 84 18.33 6.59 -4.06
C LEU A 84 17.53 7.70 -3.35
N PRO A 85 16.38 8.12 -3.88
CA PRO A 85 15.72 7.65 -5.13
C PRO A 85 16.33 8.22 -6.42
N ARG A 86 16.31 7.44 -7.52
CA ARG A 86 16.90 7.79 -8.83
C ARG A 86 15.91 8.40 -9.82
N VAL A 87 15.28 9.50 -9.45
CA VAL A 87 14.51 10.31 -10.41
C VAL A 87 15.03 11.74 -10.32
N PRO A 88 15.69 12.27 -11.37
CA PRO A 88 16.22 13.62 -11.33
C PRO A 88 15.10 14.66 -11.17
N ALA A 89 15.46 15.88 -10.77
CA ALA A 89 14.56 17.01 -10.89
C ALA A 89 14.13 17.17 -12.36
N LEU A 90 12.87 17.53 -12.57
CA LEU A 90 12.35 17.81 -13.90
C LEU A 90 12.78 19.23 -14.32
N PRO A 91 13.00 19.47 -15.63
CA PRO A 91 13.10 20.84 -16.13
C PRO A 91 11.79 21.61 -15.86
N GLU A 92 11.87 22.94 -15.91
CA GLU A 92 10.71 23.82 -15.72
C GLU A 92 9.54 23.40 -16.64
N LEU A 93 8.36 23.27 -16.03
CA LEU A 93 7.15 22.86 -16.73
C LEU A 93 6.28 24.08 -16.98
N SER A 94 6.14 24.49 -18.24
CA SER A 94 5.23 25.56 -18.62
C SER A 94 3.79 25.04 -18.66
N ILE A 95 2.94 25.53 -17.76
CA ILE A 95 1.49 25.26 -17.74
C ILE A 95 0.74 26.59 -17.88
N ASP A 96 -0.25 26.65 -18.78
CA ASP A 96 -1.16 27.79 -18.87
C ASP A 96 -2.26 27.66 -17.81
N HIS A 97 -2.07 28.33 -16.67
CA HIS A 97 -3.05 28.37 -15.57
C HIS A 97 -4.33 29.14 -15.93
N GLY A 98 -4.35 29.87 -17.06
CA GLY A 98 -5.53 30.54 -17.60
C GLY A 98 -6.41 29.65 -18.48
N ASP A 99 -5.96 28.45 -18.86
CA ASP A 99 -6.72 27.56 -19.75
C ASP A 99 -7.96 26.99 -19.03
N THR A 100 -9.13 27.48 -19.43
CA THR A 100 -10.41 27.03 -18.89
C THR A 100 -10.72 25.55 -19.17
N THR A 101 -10.11 24.96 -20.20
CA THR A 101 -10.24 23.54 -20.56
C THR A 101 -9.50 22.67 -19.54
N LEU A 102 -8.23 23.00 -19.27
CA LEU A 102 -7.44 22.37 -18.21
C LEU A 102 -8.12 22.54 -16.86
N LEU A 103 -8.64 23.73 -16.55
CA LEU A 103 -9.31 23.97 -15.28
C LEU A 103 -10.55 23.07 -15.09
N LYS A 104 -11.41 22.97 -16.11
CA LYS A 104 -12.61 22.12 -16.06
C LYS A 104 -12.24 20.63 -15.95
N ARG A 105 -11.23 20.19 -16.71
CA ARG A 105 -10.73 18.81 -16.65
C ARG A 105 -10.12 18.49 -15.30
N GLY A 106 -9.30 19.40 -14.77
CA GLY A 106 -8.65 19.28 -13.48
C GLY A 106 -9.66 19.19 -12.33
N LYS A 107 -10.68 20.04 -12.36
CA LYS A 107 -11.80 19.97 -11.41
C LYS A 107 -12.44 18.59 -11.39
N TYR A 108 -12.80 18.09 -12.57
CA TYR A 108 -13.42 16.78 -12.72
C TYR A 108 -12.52 15.66 -12.15
N LEU A 109 -11.23 15.67 -12.49
CA LEU A 109 -10.28 14.67 -12.03
C LEU A 109 -10.09 14.73 -10.52
N VAL A 110 -9.79 15.89 -9.96
CA VAL A 110 -9.51 16.07 -8.53
C VAL A 110 -10.71 15.72 -7.66
N GLU A 111 -11.90 16.15 -8.04
CA GLU A 111 -13.11 15.99 -7.22
C GLU A 111 -13.80 14.64 -7.41
N HIS A 112 -13.65 13.98 -8.57
CA HIS A 112 -14.51 12.85 -8.93
C HIS A 112 -13.77 11.62 -9.44
N VAL A 113 -12.48 11.69 -9.80
CA VAL A 113 -11.72 10.55 -10.33
C VAL A 113 -10.51 10.21 -9.48
N ALA A 114 -9.52 11.10 -9.43
CA ALA A 114 -8.30 10.96 -8.64
C ALA A 114 -8.51 11.22 -7.14
N ILE A 115 -9.70 11.68 -6.75
CA ILE A 115 -10.17 11.83 -5.36
C ILE A 115 -9.18 12.54 -4.43
N CYS A 116 -8.43 13.53 -4.93
CA CYS A 116 -7.35 14.15 -4.15
C CYS A 116 -7.91 14.82 -2.89
N THR A 117 -9.06 15.50 -3.00
CA THR A 117 -9.74 16.11 -1.85
C THR A 117 -10.39 15.08 -0.94
N ASP A 118 -10.59 13.84 -1.39
CA ASP A 118 -11.17 12.80 -0.54
C ASP A 118 -10.18 12.39 0.56
N CYS A 119 -8.90 12.26 0.23
CA CYS A 119 -7.83 11.95 1.18
C CYS A 119 -7.22 13.21 1.84
N HIS A 120 -7.09 14.32 1.11
CA HIS A 120 -6.46 15.55 1.59
C HIS A 120 -7.44 16.55 2.23
N SER A 121 -8.48 16.07 2.90
CA SER A 121 -9.41 16.93 3.65
C SER A 121 -9.82 16.28 4.97
N PRO A 122 -10.24 17.07 5.97
CA PRO A 122 -10.94 16.54 7.13
C PRO A 122 -12.22 15.80 6.71
N ARG A 123 -12.50 14.66 7.37
CA ARG A 123 -13.60 13.75 7.05
C ARG A 123 -14.58 13.68 8.21
N ASP A 124 -15.88 13.69 7.90
CA ASP A 124 -16.91 13.45 8.91
C ASP A 124 -17.12 11.94 9.10
N VAL A 125 -16.33 11.36 10.01
CA VAL A 125 -16.37 9.91 10.31
C VAL A 125 -17.69 9.43 10.92
N SER A 126 -18.58 10.35 11.33
CA SER A 126 -19.90 10.00 11.86
C SER A 126 -20.92 9.68 10.76
N ARG A 127 -20.60 9.95 9.50
CA ARG A 127 -21.50 9.77 8.36
C ARG A 127 -21.05 8.64 7.44
N TYR A 128 -21.99 8.05 6.70
CA TYR A 128 -21.70 6.97 5.76
C TYR A 128 -20.75 7.45 4.67
N SER A 129 -19.71 6.68 4.31
CA SER A 129 -18.65 7.08 3.34
C SER A 129 -17.71 8.19 3.85
N TRP A 130 -17.88 8.63 5.09
CA TRP A 130 -17.10 9.68 5.75
C TRP A 130 -16.89 10.93 4.88
N PRO A 131 -17.91 11.57 4.29
CA PRO A 131 -17.71 12.68 3.35
C PRO A 131 -16.78 13.79 3.87
N VAL A 132 -16.16 14.50 2.94
CA VAL A 132 -15.37 15.71 3.23
C VAL A 132 -16.22 16.71 4.01
N VAL A 133 -15.64 17.30 5.05
CA VAL A 133 -16.27 18.40 5.79
C VAL A 133 -16.42 19.61 4.85
N PRO A 134 -17.64 20.13 4.63
CA PRO A 134 -17.86 21.22 3.68
C PRO A 134 -16.99 22.44 3.97
N GLY A 135 -16.33 22.97 2.93
CA GLY A 135 -15.47 24.15 3.05
C GLY A 135 -14.06 23.87 3.61
N GLN A 136 -13.71 22.59 3.79
CA GLN A 136 -12.38 22.12 4.19
C GLN A 136 -11.69 21.30 3.09
N GLU A 137 -12.14 21.43 1.84
CA GLU A 137 -11.61 20.69 0.71
C GLU A 137 -10.13 21.03 0.48
N GLY A 138 -9.27 19.99 0.51
CA GLY A 138 -7.83 20.13 0.33
C GLY A 138 -7.06 20.59 1.57
N ALA A 139 -7.73 20.84 2.70
CA ALA A 139 -7.10 21.40 3.91
C ALA A 139 -6.15 20.42 4.63
N GLY A 140 -5.98 19.18 4.15
CA GLY A 140 -5.25 18.11 4.82
C GLY A 140 -6.03 17.54 6.00
N GLY A 141 -5.57 16.42 6.57
CA GLY A 141 -6.24 15.81 7.71
C GLY A 141 -5.65 14.50 8.19
N PRO A 142 -6.16 13.96 9.30
CA PRO A 142 -5.85 12.60 9.71
C PRO A 142 -6.58 11.62 8.77
N PHE A 143 -5.84 10.83 7.99
CA PHE A 143 -6.41 9.85 7.06
C PHE A 143 -6.15 8.40 7.51
N LEU A 144 -4.91 8.09 7.91
CA LEU A 144 -4.49 6.74 8.35
C LEU A 144 -3.63 6.84 9.62
N SER A 145 -4.26 7.19 10.73
CA SER A 145 -3.60 7.20 12.04
C SER A 145 -4.22 6.19 13.00
N GLN A 146 -3.47 5.74 13.99
CA GLN A 146 -4.03 4.98 15.11
C GLN A 146 -5.12 5.77 15.82
N LYS A 147 -4.98 7.11 15.92
CA LYS A 147 -6.04 8.01 16.40
C LYS A 147 -7.32 7.97 15.55
N ALA A 148 -7.21 7.65 14.26
CA ALA A 148 -8.34 7.41 13.36
C ALA A 148 -8.81 5.94 13.34
N GLY A 149 -8.24 5.07 14.19
CA GLY A 149 -8.65 3.67 14.33
C GLY A 149 -8.01 2.69 13.34
N PHE A 150 -7.01 3.12 12.58
CA PHE A 150 -6.26 2.26 11.66
C PHE A 150 -5.02 1.67 12.32
N ASP A 151 -4.78 0.37 12.11
CA ASP A 151 -3.55 -0.31 12.53
C ASP A 151 -2.41 0.01 11.54
N PHE A 152 -2.01 1.28 11.50
CA PHE A 152 -0.86 1.75 10.73
C PHE A 152 0.35 1.87 11.66
N PRO A 153 1.58 1.50 11.23
CA PRO A 153 2.80 1.62 12.03
C PRO A 153 3.25 3.09 12.14
N GLY A 154 2.42 3.91 12.79
CA GLY A 154 2.65 5.34 13.02
C GLY A 154 1.37 6.19 12.88
N GLU A 155 1.58 7.50 12.84
CA GLU A 155 0.54 8.48 12.50
C GLU A 155 0.80 8.95 11.06
N SER A 156 -0.18 8.82 10.15
CA SER A 156 -0.08 9.35 8.79
C SER A 156 -1.11 10.47 8.58
N PHE A 157 -0.60 11.68 8.40
CA PHE A 157 -1.38 12.87 8.08
C PHE A 157 -1.25 13.19 6.60
N THR A 158 -2.36 13.54 5.96
CA THR A 158 -2.35 14.07 4.59
C THR A 158 -2.04 15.57 4.65
N PRO A 159 -1.09 16.06 3.84
CA PRO A 159 -0.74 17.48 3.84
C PRO A 159 -1.89 18.33 3.29
N ASN A 160 -1.92 19.59 3.70
CA ASN A 160 -2.76 20.62 3.10
C ASN A 160 -2.29 20.89 1.67
N VAL A 161 -3.17 20.64 0.69
CA VAL A 161 -2.93 20.81 -0.75
C VAL A 161 -3.60 22.06 -1.32
N THR A 162 -4.15 22.93 -0.47
CA THR A 162 -4.60 24.26 -0.90
C THR A 162 -3.41 25.20 -1.18
N PRO A 163 -3.62 26.35 -1.83
CA PRO A 163 -2.56 27.36 -2.01
C PRO A 163 -1.98 27.93 -0.71
N ALA A 164 -2.66 27.80 0.43
CA ALA A 164 -2.11 28.17 1.74
C ALA A 164 -1.15 27.10 2.30
N GLY A 165 -1.18 25.88 1.74
CA GLY A 165 -0.37 24.73 2.15
C GLY A 165 0.74 24.40 1.16
N ALA A 166 0.96 23.10 0.92
CA ALA A 166 2.06 22.58 0.12
C ALA A 166 2.03 23.10 -1.33
N VAL A 167 0.86 23.14 -1.97
CA VAL A 167 0.73 23.54 -3.39
C VAL A 167 1.19 24.98 -3.64
N GLY A 168 1.00 25.89 -2.68
CA GLY A 168 1.42 27.29 -2.82
C GLY A 168 2.94 27.49 -2.84
N GLY A 169 3.69 26.62 -2.15
CA GLY A 169 5.13 26.75 -1.99
C GLY A 169 5.98 25.86 -2.90
N TRP A 170 5.37 25.24 -3.91
CA TRP A 170 6.01 24.30 -4.84
C TRP A 170 5.76 24.74 -6.28
N SER A 171 6.75 24.56 -7.16
CA SER A 171 6.61 24.80 -8.59
C SER A 171 5.78 23.71 -9.28
N ASP A 172 5.38 23.94 -10.54
CA ASP A 172 4.58 22.98 -11.30
C ASP A 172 5.35 21.68 -11.56
N GLU A 173 6.63 21.77 -11.93
CA GLU A 173 7.48 20.59 -12.13
C GLU A 173 7.77 19.83 -10.84
N GLU A 174 7.84 20.52 -9.70
CA GLU A 174 7.98 19.88 -8.38
C GLU A 174 6.70 19.10 -8.02
N LEU A 175 5.52 19.69 -8.21
CA LEU A 175 4.25 19.01 -8.00
C LEU A 175 4.05 17.85 -8.98
N TYR A 176 4.40 18.04 -10.25
CA TYR A 176 4.34 16.99 -11.25
C TYR A 176 5.23 15.80 -10.87
N ARG A 177 6.47 16.06 -10.44
CA ARG A 177 7.41 15.03 -9.97
C ARG A 177 6.90 14.32 -8.71
N LEU A 178 6.29 15.05 -7.78
CA LEU A 178 5.66 14.47 -6.60
C LEU A 178 4.55 13.49 -6.99
N LEU A 179 3.62 13.93 -7.85
CA LEU A 179 2.47 13.13 -8.27
C LEU A 179 2.91 11.88 -9.02
N THR A 180 3.95 11.97 -9.86
CA THR A 180 4.34 10.88 -10.77
C THR A 180 5.42 9.95 -10.24
N SER A 181 6.23 10.38 -9.27
CA SER A 181 7.31 9.57 -8.71
C SER A 181 7.32 9.48 -7.19
N GLY A 182 6.44 10.22 -6.51
CA GLY A 182 6.36 10.21 -5.06
C GLY A 182 7.54 10.89 -4.35
N ILE A 183 8.29 11.76 -5.05
CA ILE A 183 9.48 12.42 -4.48
C ILE A 183 9.18 13.89 -4.21
N ARG A 184 9.45 14.31 -2.98
CA ARG A 184 9.30 15.69 -2.53
C ARG A 184 10.43 16.59 -3.03
N LYS A 185 10.23 17.91 -2.89
CA LYS A 185 11.25 18.91 -3.24
C LYS A 185 12.56 18.77 -2.47
N ASP A 186 12.52 18.25 -1.25
CA ASP A 186 13.68 17.95 -0.41
C ASP A 186 14.36 16.60 -0.74
N GLY A 187 13.83 15.85 -1.71
CA GLY A 187 14.33 14.53 -2.10
C GLY A 187 13.79 13.36 -1.28
N SER A 188 13.03 13.61 -0.20
CA SER A 188 12.36 12.56 0.57
C SER A 188 11.19 11.96 -0.22
N THR A 189 10.76 10.76 0.15
CA THR A 189 9.66 10.03 -0.52
C THR A 189 8.36 10.13 0.26
N VAL A 190 7.23 10.25 -0.43
CA VAL A 190 5.90 10.16 0.20
C VAL A 190 5.63 8.75 0.71
N ASN A 191 4.67 8.64 1.64
CA ASN A 191 4.15 7.35 2.06
C ASN A 191 3.36 6.71 0.90
N HIS A 192 3.44 5.39 0.75
CA HIS A 192 2.72 4.58 -0.24
C HIS A 192 1.19 4.65 -0.12
N ALA A 193 0.68 5.24 0.96
CA ALA A 193 -0.73 5.63 1.03
C ALA A 193 -1.14 6.62 -0.07
N MET A 194 -0.21 7.40 -0.63
CA MET A 194 -0.46 8.24 -1.81
C MET A 194 -0.17 7.42 -3.08
N PRO A 195 -1.13 7.27 -4.01
CA PRO A 195 -1.01 6.35 -5.15
C PRO A 195 -0.19 6.94 -6.32
N PHE A 196 1.05 7.38 -6.04
CA PHE A 196 1.92 8.01 -7.05
C PHE A 196 2.30 7.07 -8.20
N GLU A 197 2.31 5.75 -8.00
CA GLU A 197 2.56 4.78 -9.09
C GLU A 197 1.40 4.72 -10.09
N ALA A 198 0.17 4.95 -9.62
CA ALA A 198 -1.00 5.08 -10.49
C ALA A 198 -0.98 6.42 -11.24
N PHE A 199 -0.70 7.52 -10.53
CA PHE A 199 -0.56 8.84 -11.16
C PHE A 199 0.65 8.94 -12.10
N GLY A 200 1.71 8.16 -11.89
CA GLY A 200 2.82 8.01 -12.83
C GLY A 200 2.42 7.37 -14.16
N GLN A 201 1.20 6.81 -14.26
CA GLN A 201 0.59 6.30 -15.50
C GLN A 201 -0.47 7.24 -16.07
N ALA A 202 -0.83 8.32 -15.37
CA ALA A 202 -1.80 9.28 -15.88
C ALA A 202 -1.27 10.00 -17.12
N ASP A 203 -2.19 10.49 -17.97
CA ASP A 203 -1.83 11.31 -19.11
C ASP A 203 -1.18 12.62 -18.62
N PRO A 204 -0.09 13.09 -19.24
CA PRO A 204 0.58 14.32 -18.83
C PRO A 204 -0.35 15.56 -18.81
N GLU A 205 -1.31 15.66 -19.72
CA GLU A 205 -2.30 16.76 -19.74
C GLU A 205 -3.31 16.64 -18.60
N ASP A 206 -3.71 15.41 -18.23
CA ASP A 206 -4.55 15.19 -17.04
C ASP A 206 -3.82 15.59 -15.76
N LEU A 207 -2.51 15.30 -15.65
CA LEU A 207 -1.68 15.73 -14.51
C LEU A 207 -1.52 17.26 -14.46
N LYS A 208 -1.29 17.91 -15.61
CA LYS A 208 -1.26 19.37 -15.69
C LYS A 208 -2.60 19.97 -15.28
N ALA A 209 -3.71 19.41 -15.76
CA ALA A 209 -5.05 19.84 -15.40
C ALA A 209 -5.30 19.72 -13.88
N ILE A 210 -4.88 18.61 -13.26
CA ILE A 210 -4.91 18.43 -11.80
C ILE A 210 -4.14 19.56 -11.10
N ILE A 211 -2.90 19.86 -11.53
CA ILE A 211 -2.07 20.92 -10.94
C ILE A 211 -2.75 22.29 -11.07
N VAL A 212 -3.27 22.63 -12.26
CA VAL A 212 -4.01 23.88 -12.49
C VAL A 212 -5.17 24.00 -11.51
N TYR A 213 -5.98 22.95 -11.36
CA TYR A 213 -7.13 23.00 -10.46
C TYR A 213 -6.73 23.10 -8.99
N LEU A 214 -5.71 22.36 -8.54
CA LEU A 214 -5.23 22.42 -7.16
C LEU A 214 -4.80 23.85 -6.77
N ARG A 215 -4.20 24.60 -7.70
CA ARG A 215 -3.83 26.01 -7.48
C ARG A 215 -5.03 26.96 -7.35
N THR A 216 -6.22 26.52 -7.78
CA THR A 216 -7.47 27.31 -7.65
C THR A 216 -8.29 26.95 -6.42
N LEU A 217 -7.90 25.92 -5.65
CA LEU A 217 -8.59 25.58 -4.41
C LEU A 217 -8.62 26.78 -3.46
N LYS A 218 -9.69 26.89 -2.68
CA LYS A 218 -9.80 27.93 -1.66
C LYS A 218 -8.60 27.80 -0.71
N PRO A 219 -7.80 28.86 -0.50
CA PRO A 219 -6.72 28.82 0.48
C PRO A 219 -7.30 28.63 1.88
N ILE A 220 -6.85 27.59 2.58
CA ILE A 220 -7.26 27.30 3.96
C ILE A 220 -6.00 27.14 4.77
N ASP A 221 -5.79 28.00 5.77
CA ASP A 221 -4.68 27.85 6.70
C ASP A 221 -5.03 26.77 7.73
N ASN A 222 -4.68 25.54 7.38
CA ASN A 222 -4.80 24.38 8.24
C ASN A 222 -3.48 23.62 8.19
N GLN A 223 -2.81 23.50 9.32
CA GLN A 223 -1.67 22.61 9.48
C GLN A 223 -2.20 21.29 10.04
N PRO A 224 -1.96 20.14 9.38
CA PRO A 224 -2.36 18.85 9.94
C PRO A 224 -1.81 18.70 11.36
N ALA A 225 -2.63 18.20 12.29
CA ALA A 225 -2.39 18.25 13.73
C ALA A 225 -1.25 17.32 14.25
N GLY A 226 -0.26 17.00 13.41
CA GLY A 226 0.88 16.18 13.78
C GLY A 226 1.87 15.94 12.63
N GLU A 227 3.01 15.36 12.96
CA GLU A 227 4.02 14.95 11.99
C GLU A 227 3.79 13.49 11.58
N THR A 228 3.94 13.20 10.29
CA THR A 228 3.94 11.82 9.81
C THR A 228 5.22 11.15 10.27
N SER A 229 5.12 10.25 11.24
CA SER A 229 6.25 9.43 11.72
C SER A 229 6.09 8.00 11.22
N ILE A 230 7.09 7.51 10.49
CA ILE A 230 7.19 6.13 10.03
C ILE A 230 8.49 5.50 10.58
N ASP A 231 8.44 4.21 10.90
CA ASP A 231 9.60 3.46 11.39
C ASP A 231 10.80 3.62 10.44
N PHE A 232 12.01 3.62 11.01
CA PHE A 232 13.26 3.72 10.26
C PHE A 232 13.38 2.72 9.11
N PHE A 233 12.97 1.47 9.31
CA PHE A 233 13.01 0.45 8.25
C PHE A 233 12.08 0.82 7.09
N TYR A 234 10.90 1.35 7.40
CA TYR A 234 9.94 1.81 6.40
C TYR A 234 10.46 3.04 5.64
N GLN A 235 11.12 3.98 6.33
CA GLN A 235 11.78 5.11 5.68
C GLN A 235 12.85 4.66 4.68
N LEU A 236 13.65 3.66 5.05
CA LEU A 236 14.71 3.13 4.20
C LEU A 236 14.16 2.41 2.97
N THR A 237 13.16 1.54 3.15
CA THR A 237 12.56 0.78 2.04
C THR A 237 11.78 1.67 1.08
N ASN A 238 11.15 2.75 1.56
CA ASN A 238 10.43 3.70 0.70
C ASN A 238 11.31 4.36 -0.36
N LYS A 239 12.63 4.49 -0.12
CA LYS A 239 13.58 5.01 -1.12
C LYS A 239 13.76 4.11 -2.35
N LEU A 240 13.39 2.83 -2.26
CA LEU A 240 13.52 1.86 -3.34
C LEU A 240 12.34 1.89 -4.32
N ILE A 241 11.24 2.54 -3.94
CA ILE A 241 9.96 2.40 -4.63
C ILE A 241 9.80 3.41 -5.78
N PRO A 242 10.14 4.70 -5.64
CA PRO A 242 10.05 5.66 -6.75
C PRO A 242 10.66 5.15 -8.06
N ARG A 243 9.82 5.09 -9.09
CA ARG A 243 10.22 4.74 -10.46
C ARG A 243 10.04 5.94 -11.37
N LYS A 244 10.64 5.84 -12.58
CA LYS A 244 10.33 6.79 -13.65
C LYS A 244 8.86 6.58 -14.07
N PRO A 245 8.09 7.66 -14.28
CA PRO A 245 6.72 7.53 -14.75
C PRO A 245 6.65 6.87 -16.13
N ASN A 246 5.55 6.18 -16.37
CA ASN A 246 5.22 5.50 -17.62
C ASN A 246 3.81 5.91 -18.05
N PRO A 247 3.65 7.14 -18.58
CA PRO A 247 2.34 7.72 -18.84
C PRO A 247 1.57 6.97 -19.93
N ILE A 248 0.26 6.82 -19.71
CA ILE A 248 -0.70 6.36 -20.72
C ILE A 248 -1.30 7.61 -21.35
N TYR A 249 -1.12 7.77 -22.66
CA TYR A 249 -1.66 8.91 -23.38
C TYR A 249 -3.14 8.68 -23.74
N LEU A 250 -4.02 9.64 -23.45
CA LEU A 250 -5.44 9.57 -23.80
C LEU A 250 -5.64 9.39 -25.31
N SER A 251 -4.78 9.99 -26.13
CA SER A 251 -4.79 9.85 -27.59
C SER A 251 -4.51 8.42 -28.07
N SER A 252 -3.98 7.55 -27.21
CA SER A 252 -3.69 6.14 -27.53
C SER A 252 -4.85 5.19 -27.19
N LEU A 253 -5.85 5.65 -26.45
CA LEU A 253 -7.00 4.85 -26.03
C LEU A 253 -7.92 4.60 -27.22
N LYS A 254 -8.23 3.32 -27.51
CA LYS A 254 -8.96 2.96 -28.74
C LYS A 254 -10.44 2.71 -28.52
N ASN A 255 -10.83 2.38 -27.30
CA ASN A 255 -12.19 1.95 -26.97
C ASN A 255 -12.53 2.20 -25.49
N ALA A 256 -13.76 1.86 -25.11
CA ALA A 256 -14.26 1.99 -23.75
C ALA A 256 -13.48 1.15 -22.73
N VAL A 257 -12.94 -0.03 -23.11
CA VAL A 257 -12.14 -0.87 -22.22
C VAL A 257 -10.79 -0.22 -21.91
N ASP A 258 -10.11 0.36 -22.91
CA ASP A 258 -8.87 1.11 -22.69
C ASP A 258 -9.10 2.32 -21.78
N SER A 259 -10.21 3.03 -22.02
CA SER A 259 -10.62 4.18 -21.19
C SER A 259 -10.96 3.76 -19.77
N GLY A 260 -11.67 2.64 -19.61
CA GLY A 260 -11.99 2.06 -18.31
C GLY A 260 -10.76 1.64 -17.53
N ARG A 261 -9.78 1.01 -18.19
CA ARG A 261 -8.50 0.65 -17.57
C ARG A 261 -7.79 1.89 -17.06
N TYR A 262 -7.70 2.94 -17.88
CA TYR A 262 -7.09 4.22 -17.49
C TYR A 262 -7.77 4.80 -16.24
N LEU A 263 -9.10 4.90 -16.27
CA LEU A 263 -9.89 5.45 -15.16
C LEU A 263 -9.77 4.61 -13.88
N VAL A 264 -9.81 3.27 -13.98
CA VAL A 264 -9.62 2.37 -12.83
C VAL A 264 -8.25 2.55 -12.20
N THR A 265 -7.21 2.78 -13.00
CA THR A 265 -5.86 3.08 -12.52
C THR A 265 -5.84 4.41 -11.77
N ILE A 266 -6.25 5.51 -12.39
CA ILE A 266 -6.13 6.84 -11.77
C ILE A 266 -7.15 7.10 -10.66
N ALA A 267 -8.24 6.34 -10.61
CA ALA A 267 -9.19 6.30 -9.49
C ALA A 267 -8.79 5.27 -8.41
N ALA A 268 -7.61 4.65 -8.52
CA ALA A 268 -7.04 3.77 -7.52
C ALA A 268 -8.00 2.64 -7.05
N CYS A 269 -8.87 2.12 -7.92
CA CYS A 269 -9.85 1.12 -7.48
C CYS A 269 -9.16 -0.17 -7.00
N ASN A 270 -8.00 -0.49 -7.59
CA ASN A 270 -7.17 -1.63 -7.22
C ASN A 270 -6.69 -1.56 -5.76
N ASP A 271 -6.48 -0.36 -5.22
CA ASP A 271 -5.83 -0.17 -3.92
C ASP A 271 -6.69 -0.67 -2.75
N CYS A 272 -8.01 -0.68 -2.93
CA CYS A 272 -8.95 -1.25 -1.97
C CYS A 272 -9.50 -2.60 -2.43
N HIS A 273 -9.68 -2.82 -3.73
CA HIS A 273 -10.36 -4.01 -4.25
C HIS A 273 -9.41 -5.16 -4.62
N THR A 274 -8.11 -5.05 -4.39
CA THR A 274 -7.15 -6.14 -4.60
C THR A 274 -6.54 -6.57 -3.28
N PRO A 275 -6.57 -7.88 -2.93
CA PRO A 275 -5.96 -8.36 -1.71
C PRO A 275 -4.45 -8.13 -1.71
N LYS A 276 -3.86 -8.06 -0.52
CA LYS A 276 -2.41 -7.94 -0.34
C LYS A 276 -1.77 -9.29 -0.04
N LYS A 277 -0.51 -9.43 -0.41
CA LYS A 277 0.37 -10.54 -0.04
C LYS A 277 0.92 -10.33 1.37
N TRP A 278 1.66 -11.32 1.87
CA TRP A 278 2.31 -11.29 3.18
C TRP A 278 3.35 -10.16 3.34
N ASP A 279 3.84 -9.61 2.22
CA ASP A 279 4.81 -8.51 2.17
C ASP A 279 4.13 -7.13 1.93
N ASP A 280 2.82 -7.04 2.16
CA ASP A 280 1.97 -5.85 1.97
C ASP A 280 1.81 -5.36 0.52
N SER A 281 2.43 -6.06 -0.46
CA SER A 281 2.24 -5.77 -1.89
C SER A 281 0.90 -6.29 -2.42
N PHE A 282 0.33 -5.63 -3.42
CA PHE A 282 -0.93 -6.07 -4.03
C PHE A 282 -0.77 -7.40 -4.80
N ASP A 283 -1.70 -8.33 -4.59
CA ASP A 283 -1.74 -9.61 -5.29
C ASP A 283 -2.43 -9.48 -6.65
N MET A 284 -1.66 -9.11 -7.66
CA MET A 284 -2.19 -8.88 -9.01
C MET A 284 -2.73 -10.13 -9.71
N GLU A 285 -2.37 -11.35 -9.26
CA GLU A 285 -3.01 -12.60 -9.75
C GLU A 285 -4.46 -12.72 -9.29
N ARG A 286 -4.79 -12.00 -8.22
CA ARG A 286 -6.07 -11.93 -7.52
C ARG A 286 -6.67 -10.52 -7.60
N ALA A 287 -6.24 -9.73 -8.58
CA ALA A 287 -6.67 -8.34 -8.73
C ALA A 287 -8.20 -8.23 -8.76
N PHE A 288 -8.73 -7.21 -8.09
CA PHE A 288 -10.14 -6.85 -8.04
C PHE A 288 -11.07 -7.86 -7.35
N MET A 289 -10.57 -8.95 -6.77
CA MET A 289 -11.43 -9.93 -6.09
C MET A 289 -11.99 -9.45 -4.73
N GLY A 290 -11.55 -8.29 -4.24
CA GLY A 290 -11.97 -7.72 -2.96
C GLY A 290 -11.43 -8.46 -1.74
N GLY A 291 -12.09 -8.26 -0.60
CA GLY A 291 -11.82 -8.95 0.67
C GLY A 291 -10.81 -8.26 1.58
N LEU A 292 -10.27 -7.09 1.18
CA LEU A 292 -9.44 -6.29 2.10
C LEU A 292 -10.31 -5.76 3.24
N GLU A 293 -9.83 -5.93 4.46
CA GLU A 293 -10.49 -5.51 5.69
C GLU A 293 -10.04 -4.11 6.12
N PHE A 294 -10.99 -3.26 6.49
CA PHE A 294 -10.76 -1.90 6.96
C PHE A 294 -11.49 -1.67 8.28
N PRO A 295 -10.79 -1.30 9.36
CA PRO A 295 -11.43 -0.93 10.61
C PRO A 295 -12.23 0.37 10.42
N MET A 296 -13.41 0.43 11.05
CA MET A 296 -14.26 1.63 11.00
C MET A 296 -14.15 2.42 12.32
N PRO A 297 -14.02 3.76 12.31
CA PRO A 297 -14.04 4.59 13.52
C PRO A 297 -15.35 4.46 14.30
N THR A 298 -16.44 4.11 13.61
CA THR A 298 -17.75 3.79 14.22
C THR A 298 -17.82 2.38 14.81
N GLY A 299 -16.71 1.63 14.86
CA GLY A 299 -16.66 0.24 15.31
C GLY A 299 -16.99 -0.77 14.20
N GLY A 300 -16.38 -1.95 14.30
CA GLY A 300 -16.47 -3.02 13.29
C GLY A 300 -15.48 -2.86 12.14
N PHE A 301 -15.66 -3.71 11.13
CA PHE A 301 -14.77 -3.84 9.99
C PHE A 301 -15.58 -3.87 8.70
N THR A 302 -15.18 -3.08 7.71
CA THR A 302 -15.71 -3.12 6.34
C THR A 302 -14.78 -3.93 5.47
N HIS A 303 -15.32 -4.71 4.55
CA HIS A 303 -14.52 -5.45 3.57
C HIS A 303 -14.79 -4.97 2.15
N SER A 304 -13.74 -4.82 1.33
CA SER A 304 -13.89 -4.39 -0.05
C SER A 304 -14.60 -5.43 -0.91
N ALA A 305 -15.51 -5.00 -1.78
CA ALA A 305 -16.31 -5.91 -2.60
C ALA A 305 -15.48 -6.57 -3.71
N ASN A 306 -15.90 -7.75 -4.18
CA ASN A 306 -15.40 -8.33 -5.42
C ASN A 306 -15.92 -7.53 -6.63
N LEU A 307 -15.01 -7.03 -7.47
CA LEU A 307 -15.33 -6.27 -8.69
C LEU A 307 -15.11 -7.09 -9.98
N THR A 308 -14.68 -8.35 -9.87
CA THR A 308 -14.57 -9.24 -11.04
C THR A 308 -15.96 -9.63 -11.56
N PRO A 309 -16.10 -10.09 -12.82
CA PRO A 309 -17.39 -10.50 -13.39
C PRO A 309 -17.88 -11.87 -12.88
N ASP A 310 -17.35 -12.35 -11.75
CA ASP A 310 -17.84 -13.53 -11.04
C ASP A 310 -19.20 -13.28 -10.38
N GLU A 311 -19.99 -14.34 -10.17
CA GLU A 311 -21.29 -14.29 -9.47
C GLU A 311 -21.19 -13.69 -8.06
N SER A 312 -20.05 -13.87 -7.38
CA SER A 312 -19.82 -13.29 -6.05
C SER A 312 -19.44 -11.79 -6.11
N GLY A 313 -19.27 -11.24 -7.32
CA GLY A 313 -18.89 -9.86 -7.61
C GLY A 313 -19.91 -9.15 -8.51
N LEU A 314 -19.50 -8.80 -9.73
CA LEU A 314 -20.31 -8.06 -10.71
C LEU A 314 -21.02 -8.96 -11.73
N GLY A 315 -20.95 -10.28 -11.62
CA GLY A 315 -21.49 -11.21 -12.63
C GLY A 315 -22.99 -11.03 -12.91
N ASP A 316 -23.78 -10.68 -11.90
CA ASP A 316 -25.22 -10.41 -12.03
C ASP A 316 -25.55 -8.95 -12.35
N TRP A 317 -24.55 -8.08 -12.44
CA TRP A 317 -24.76 -6.66 -12.70
C TRP A 317 -24.74 -6.40 -14.20
N ASN A 318 -25.67 -5.57 -14.68
CA ASN A 318 -25.56 -4.93 -15.98
C ASN A 318 -24.98 -3.51 -15.84
N GLU A 319 -24.65 -2.90 -16.98
CA GLU A 319 -24.08 -1.55 -17.04
C GLU A 319 -24.93 -0.50 -16.30
N ASP A 320 -26.25 -0.50 -16.51
CA ASP A 320 -27.15 0.47 -15.86
C ASP A 320 -27.18 0.27 -14.34
N THR A 321 -27.16 -0.97 -13.86
CA THR A 321 -27.08 -1.28 -12.43
C THR A 321 -25.77 -0.76 -11.83
N PHE A 322 -24.66 -0.93 -12.55
CA PHE A 322 -23.36 -0.40 -12.15
C PHE A 322 -23.39 1.13 -12.05
N VAL A 323 -23.84 1.83 -13.09
CA VAL A 323 -23.93 3.30 -13.10
C VAL A 323 -24.88 3.77 -11.98
N ASN A 324 -26.06 3.17 -11.86
CA ASN A 324 -27.06 3.56 -10.86
C ASN A 324 -26.58 3.36 -9.42
N ARG A 325 -25.68 2.39 -9.16
CA ARG A 325 -25.05 2.26 -7.84
C ARG A 325 -24.29 3.52 -7.43
N PHE A 326 -23.58 4.18 -8.35
CA PHE A 326 -22.89 5.44 -8.04
C PHE A 326 -23.89 6.59 -7.92
N ARG A 327 -24.90 6.62 -8.81
CA ARG A 327 -25.92 7.67 -8.83
C ARG A 327 -26.81 7.66 -7.59
N SER A 328 -27.03 6.51 -6.94
CA SER A 328 -27.81 6.44 -5.70
C SER A 328 -27.21 7.28 -4.58
N PHE A 329 -25.91 7.61 -4.66
CA PHE A 329 -25.25 8.48 -3.69
C PHE A 329 -25.31 9.97 -4.03
N ARG A 330 -25.93 10.38 -5.15
CA ARG A 330 -26.21 11.81 -5.44
C ARG A 330 -27.18 12.40 -4.43
N ASP A 331 -28.11 11.60 -3.93
CA ASP A 331 -28.93 12.01 -2.80
C ASP A 331 -28.09 12.08 -1.52
N SER A 332 -28.03 13.27 -0.91
CA SER A 332 -27.34 13.50 0.36
C SER A 332 -27.87 12.65 1.53
N THR A 333 -29.11 12.16 1.45
CA THR A 333 -29.67 11.24 2.45
C THR A 333 -28.95 9.88 2.47
N ALA A 334 -28.30 9.50 1.37
CA ALA A 334 -27.48 8.29 1.29
C ALA A 334 -26.19 8.38 2.13
N LEU A 335 -25.79 9.60 2.54
CA LEU A 335 -24.64 9.86 3.41
C LEU A 335 -25.12 10.11 4.85
N TYR A 336 -26.00 9.26 5.37
CA TYR A 336 -26.66 9.41 6.67
C TYR A 336 -25.68 9.25 7.85
N THR A 337 -26.09 9.70 9.04
CA THR A 337 -25.34 9.49 10.29
C THR A 337 -25.36 8.02 10.68
N VAL A 338 -24.18 7.44 10.91
CA VAL A 338 -23.99 6.02 11.19
C VAL A 338 -23.91 5.80 12.70
N ALA A 339 -24.73 4.88 13.21
CA ALA A 339 -24.67 4.44 14.60
C ALA A 339 -23.44 3.54 14.85
N GLN A 340 -23.01 3.45 16.11
CA GLN A 340 -21.90 2.58 16.52
C GLN A 340 -22.14 1.11 16.11
N ASN A 341 -21.09 0.42 15.68
CA ASN A 341 -21.09 -0.96 15.18
C ASN A 341 -22.15 -1.25 14.10
N SER A 342 -22.45 -0.26 13.26
CA SER A 342 -23.39 -0.39 12.13
C SER A 342 -22.67 -0.34 10.79
N VAL A 343 -23.35 -0.84 9.75
CA VAL A 343 -22.79 -0.90 8.39
C VAL A 343 -22.34 0.48 7.94
N ASN A 344 -21.09 0.56 7.52
CA ASN A 344 -20.47 1.75 6.96
C ASN A 344 -19.60 1.35 5.76
N SER A 345 -19.06 2.32 5.04
CA SER A 345 -18.12 2.11 3.93
C SER A 345 -17.09 3.23 3.93
N LEU A 346 -15.86 2.91 3.55
CA LEU A 346 -14.82 3.90 3.24
C LEU A 346 -14.73 4.24 1.75
N MET A 347 -15.48 3.53 0.90
CA MET A 347 -15.48 3.78 -0.54
C MET A 347 -15.90 5.24 -0.80
N PRO A 348 -15.17 6.03 -1.61
CA PRO A 348 -15.46 7.43 -1.94
C PRO A 348 -16.74 7.67 -2.77
N TRP A 349 -17.89 7.16 -2.30
CA TRP A 349 -19.18 7.28 -2.98
C TRP A 349 -19.56 8.74 -3.23
N SER A 350 -19.23 9.63 -2.30
CA SER A 350 -19.53 11.06 -2.40
C SER A 350 -18.77 11.77 -3.54
N ALA A 351 -17.63 11.24 -3.95
CA ALA A 351 -16.84 11.71 -5.09
C ALA A 351 -17.28 11.03 -6.39
N TYR A 352 -17.26 9.70 -6.42
CA TYR A 352 -17.52 8.93 -7.65
C TYR A 352 -18.93 9.07 -8.20
N ARG A 353 -19.92 9.45 -7.37
CA ARG A 353 -21.30 9.76 -7.80
C ARG A 353 -21.39 10.84 -8.88
N ASN A 354 -20.34 11.63 -9.07
CA ASN A 354 -20.27 12.73 -10.05
C ASN A 354 -19.34 12.44 -11.23
N MET A 355 -18.73 11.24 -11.32
CA MET A 355 -18.11 10.79 -12.57
C MET A 355 -19.12 10.82 -13.71
N THR A 356 -18.68 11.06 -14.95
CA THR A 356 -19.58 11.04 -16.11
C THR A 356 -20.15 9.64 -16.34
N ASP A 357 -21.32 9.54 -16.97
CA ASP A 357 -21.89 8.22 -17.32
C ASP A 357 -20.94 7.46 -18.26
N VAL A 358 -20.33 8.16 -19.23
CA VAL A 358 -19.36 7.56 -20.17
C VAL A 358 -18.18 6.93 -19.44
N ASP A 359 -17.65 7.61 -18.43
CA ASP A 359 -16.51 7.11 -17.66
C ASP A 359 -16.89 5.92 -16.78
N LEU A 360 -18.05 5.97 -16.10
CA LEU A 360 -18.54 4.82 -15.32
C LEU A 360 -18.83 3.60 -16.20
N LYS A 361 -19.42 3.81 -17.38
CA LYS A 361 -19.64 2.74 -18.37
C LYS A 361 -18.33 2.17 -18.88
N SER A 362 -17.33 3.02 -19.13
CA SER A 362 -15.98 2.58 -19.52
C SER A 362 -15.32 1.75 -18.42
N ILE A 363 -15.40 2.20 -17.16
CA ILE A 363 -14.93 1.42 -16.00
C ILE A 363 -15.60 0.05 -15.96
N TYR A 364 -16.92 0.00 -16.06
CA TYR A 364 -17.66 -1.27 -16.09
C TYR A 364 -17.21 -2.15 -17.27
N ALA A 365 -17.09 -1.59 -18.48
CA ALA A 365 -16.58 -2.31 -19.64
C ALA A 365 -15.21 -2.94 -19.38
N TYR A 366 -14.28 -2.22 -18.74
CA TYR A 366 -13.00 -2.79 -18.34
C TYR A 366 -13.12 -3.90 -17.29
N LEU A 367 -13.90 -3.67 -16.23
CA LEU A 367 -14.08 -4.65 -15.15
C LEU A 367 -14.67 -5.98 -15.66
N THR A 368 -15.56 -5.93 -16.64
CA THR A 368 -16.13 -7.16 -17.26
C THR A 368 -15.11 -7.97 -18.08
N THR A 369 -13.96 -7.40 -18.43
CA THR A 369 -12.86 -8.13 -19.11
C THR A 369 -11.95 -8.88 -18.14
N LEU A 370 -12.06 -8.62 -16.83
CA LEU A 370 -11.23 -9.26 -15.82
C LEU A 370 -11.53 -10.75 -15.74
N LYS A 371 -10.53 -11.53 -15.31
CA LYS A 371 -10.73 -12.94 -14.98
C LYS A 371 -11.75 -13.04 -13.84
N PRO A 372 -12.86 -13.80 -14.00
CA PRO A 372 -13.77 -14.07 -12.90
C PRO A 372 -13.04 -14.82 -11.77
N ILE A 373 -13.19 -14.33 -10.53
CA ILE A 373 -12.63 -14.99 -9.35
C ILE A 373 -13.72 -15.06 -8.29
N TYR A 374 -14.13 -16.28 -7.93
CA TYR A 374 -15.09 -16.51 -6.85
C TYR A 374 -14.51 -16.10 -5.49
N ASN A 375 -15.15 -15.11 -4.86
CA ASN A 375 -14.82 -14.61 -3.53
C ASN A 375 -16.03 -13.91 -2.88
N PRO A 376 -16.91 -14.64 -2.19
CA PRO A 376 -18.02 -14.02 -1.48
C PRO A 376 -17.51 -13.20 -0.29
N VAL A 377 -17.69 -11.88 -0.34
CA VAL A 377 -17.23 -10.97 0.71
C VAL A 377 -18.37 -10.57 1.64
N VAL A 378 -18.17 -10.76 2.95
CA VAL A 378 -19.02 -10.17 3.99
C VAL A 378 -18.73 -8.68 4.05
N LYS A 379 -19.68 -7.83 3.65
CA LYS A 379 -19.44 -6.38 3.52
C LYS A 379 -19.08 -5.68 4.83
N PHE A 380 -19.62 -6.14 5.96
CA PHE A 380 -19.37 -5.54 7.26
C PHE A 380 -19.46 -6.58 8.39
N THR A 381 -18.46 -6.57 9.27
CA THR A 381 -18.39 -7.41 10.47
C THR A 381 -18.39 -6.52 11.72
N LYS A 382 -19.35 -6.74 12.62
CA LYS A 382 -19.42 -6.01 13.90
C LYS A 382 -18.24 -6.38 14.79
N GLN A 383 -17.68 -5.41 15.50
CA GLN A 383 -16.67 -5.70 16.52
C GLN A 383 -17.35 -6.46 17.67
N SER A 384 -16.81 -7.63 18.03
CA SER A 384 -17.33 -8.36 19.19
C SER A 384 -16.94 -7.60 20.46
N LEU A 385 -17.93 -7.19 21.25
CA LEU A 385 -17.70 -6.70 22.60
C LEU A 385 -17.18 -7.89 23.42
N LYS A 386 -15.87 -8.04 23.56
CA LYS A 386 -15.33 -8.87 24.64
C LYS A 386 -15.78 -8.22 25.94
N THR A 387 -16.85 -8.74 26.55
CA THR A 387 -17.16 -8.48 27.95
C THR A 387 -15.92 -8.84 28.74
N LYS A 388 -15.19 -7.82 29.18
CA LYS A 388 -14.11 -7.98 30.15
C LYS A 388 -14.80 -8.38 31.45
N ASN A 389 -15.15 -9.65 31.60
CA ASN A 389 -15.46 -10.26 32.88
C ASN A 389 -14.16 -10.22 33.67
N ARG A 390 -13.87 -9.07 34.30
CA ARG A 390 -13.08 -9.05 35.52
C ARG A 390 -13.94 -9.79 36.54
N SER A 391 -13.75 -11.10 36.66
CA SER A 391 -14.13 -11.81 37.88
C SER A 391 -13.28 -11.22 39.01
N LYS A 392 -13.81 -10.18 39.64
CA LYS A 392 -13.62 -9.96 41.06
C LYS A 392 -14.44 -11.04 41.75
N THR A 393 -13.77 -12.09 42.22
CA THR A 393 -14.19 -13.08 43.23
C THR A 393 -13.12 -14.17 43.20
N ASP A 394 -12.44 -14.63 44.25
CA ASP A 394 -12.38 -14.39 45.69
C ASP A 394 -10.95 -14.86 46.09
N GLY A 395 -10.32 -14.35 47.15
CA GLY A 395 -10.45 -14.94 48.48
C GLY A 395 -9.27 -15.84 48.76
#